data_AF-A0A2S7XHX3-F1
#
_entry.id   AF-A0A2S7XHX3-F1
#
_cell.length_a   1.000
_cell.length_b   1.000
_cell.length_c   1.000
_cell.angle_alpha   90.00
_cell.angle_beta   90.00
_cell.angle_gamma   90.00
#
_symmetry.space_group_name_H-M   'P 1'
#
loop_
_entity.id
_entity.type
_entity.pdbx_description
1 polymer ?
#
loop_
_entity_poly.entity_id
_entity_poly.type
_entity_poly.pdbx_seq_one_letter_code
_entity_poly.pdbx_strand_id
1 'polypeptide(L)'
;MKLLWIPFSLFLFGCSEQPQLRPDIHQAVSVALEHNAPDFDVAYTDLNSDGLEDAVVMLKGMNWCGSGGCSMLVFQNTGADFTLISKSTVTGRPISVTKTKNNGWNDLIVWSKGKGNVLMIFDGKNYPSNPSLQEGISEEDILKAKTIFK
;
A
#
# COMPACT_ATOMS: atom_id res chain seq x y z
N MET A 1 6.01 -34.81 -58.05
CA MET A 1 5.32 -33.56 -57.67
C MET A 1 5.06 -33.62 -56.18
N LYS A 2 5.52 -32.60 -55.45
CA LYS A 2 5.68 -32.51 -53.99
C LYS A 2 4.33 -32.48 -53.27
N LEU A 3 4.30 -32.93 -52.01
CA LEU A 3 3.88 -32.13 -50.84
C LEU A 3 4.11 -32.93 -49.55
N LEU A 4 5.25 -32.65 -48.91
CA LEU A 4 5.55 -32.98 -47.52
C LEU A 4 4.80 -31.98 -46.64
N TRP A 5 3.94 -32.48 -45.75
CA TRP A 5 3.19 -31.65 -44.80
C TRP A 5 3.95 -31.64 -43.47
N ILE A 6 4.60 -30.52 -43.15
CA ILE A 6 5.18 -30.27 -41.83
C ILE A 6 4.13 -29.49 -41.03
N PRO A 7 3.57 -30.03 -39.94
CA PRO A 7 2.83 -29.20 -39.01
C PRO A 7 3.84 -28.40 -38.19
N PHE A 8 3.86 -27.10 -38.46
CA PHE A 8 4.53 -26.09 -37.67
C PHE A 8 3.74 -25.94 -36.36
N SER A 9 4.04 -26.78 -35.36
CA SER A 9 3.52 -26.59 -34.01
C SER A 9 4.26 -25.42 -33.36
N LEU A 10 3.79 -24.22 -33.67
CA LEU A 10 4.08 -23.01 -32.92
C LEU A 10 3.34 -23.08 -31.58
N PHE A 11 3.89 -23.80 -30.61
CA PHE A 11 3.52 -23.54 -29.21
C PHE A 11 4.24 -22.26 -28.78
N LEU A 12 3.62 -21.13 -29.14
CA LEU A 12 3.84 -19.88 -28.43
C LEU A 12 3.37 -20.12 -26.99
N PHE A 13 4.30 -20.43 -26.10
CA PHE A 13 4.09 -20.17 -24.67
C PHE A 13 4.04 -18.64 -24.54
N GLY A 14 2.86 -18.07 -24.84
CA GLY A 14 2.54 -16.74 -24.39
C GLY A 14 2.60 -16.78 -22.87
N CYS A 15 3.56 -16.06 -22.28
CA CYS A 15 3.49 -15.75 -20.86
C CYS A 15 2.13 -15.10 -20.62
N SER A 16 1.19 -15.82 -19.99
CA SER A 16 -0.02 -15.20 -19.48
C SER A 16 0.41 -14.34 -18.29
N GLU A 17 0.71 -13.08 -18.55
CA GLU A 17 0.77 -12.07 -17.52
C GLU A 17 -0.67 -11.89 -17.05
N GLN A 18 -1.09 -12.69 -16.06
CA GLN A 18 -2.41 -12.52 -15.46
C GLN A 18 -2.38 -11.15 -14.78
N PRO A 19 -3.27 -10.21 -15.18
CA PRO A 19 -3.36 -8.94 -14.47
C PRO A 19 -3.70 -9.27 -13.03
N GLN A 20 -2.86 -8.86 -12.07
CA GLN A 20 -3.18 -8.98 -10.66
C GLN A 20 -4.59 -8.40 -10.46
N LEU A 21 -5.54 -9.25 -10.04
CA LEU A 21 -6.93 -8.88 -9.84
C LEU A 21 -6.99 -7.87 -8.69
N ARG A 22 -6.94 -6.58 -9.01
CA ARG A 22 -7.09 -5.50 -8.04
C ARG A 22 -8.52 -5.00 -8.10
N PRO A 23 -9.29 -5.10 -7.00
CA PRO A 23 -10.59 -4.46 -6.87
C PRO A 23 -10.48 -2.94 -7.08
N ASP A 24 -11.62 -2.26 -7.27
CA ASP A 24 -11.61 -0.82 -7.47
C ASP A 24 -11.27 -0.06 -6.17
N ILE A 25 -10.07 0.51 -6.12
CA ILE A 25 -9.62 1.31 -4.98
C ILE A 25 -10.43 2.60 -4.82
N HIS A 26 -10.94 3.21 -5.91
CA HIS A 26 -11.76 4.42 -5.81
C HIS A 26 -13.08 4.11 -5.11
N GLN A 27 -13.71 2.98 -5.45
CA GLN A 27 -14.89 2.50 -4.74
C GLN A 27 -14.60 2.25 -3.26
N ALA A 28 -13.51 1.55 -2.95
CA ALA A 28 -13.15 1.24 -1.56
C ALA A 28 -12.87 2.50 -0.73
N VAL A 29 -12.12 3.45 -1.27
CA VAL A 29 -11.90 4.77 -0.64
C VAL A 29 -13.22 5.49 -0.44
N SER A 30 -14.11 5.45 -1.42
CA SER A 30 -15.40 6.12 -1.32
C SER A 30 -16.27 5.56 -0.21
N VAL A 31 -16.39 4.23 -0.13
CA VAL A 31 -17.12 3.55 0.94
C VAL A 31 -16.48 3.82 2.30
N ALA A 32 -15.16 3.74 2.41
CA ALA A 32 -14.41 3.98 3.65
C ALA A 32 -14.58 5.42 4.18
N LEU A 33 -14.93 6.37 3.31
CA LEU A 33 -15.08 7.78 3.63
C LEU A 33 -16.54 8.25 3.51
N GLU A 34 -17.50 7.36 3.79
CA GLU A 34 -18.93 7.68 3.83
C GLU A 34 -19.44 8.28 2.50
N HIS A 35 -19.05 7.66 1.39
CA HIS A 35 -19.37 8.05 0.02
C HIS A 35 -18.76 9.39 -0.45
N ASN A 36 -17.73 9.90 0.24
CA ASN A 36 -16.89 10.97 -0.26
C ASN A 36 -15.94 10.42 -1.34
N ALA A 37 -15.62 11.18 -2.39
CA ALA A 37 -14.69 10.78 -3.43
C ALA A 37 -13.52 11.78 -3.53
N PRO A 38 -12.58 11.78 -2.56
CA PRO A 38 -11.47 12.70 -2.60
C PRO A 38 -10.45 12.31 -3.67
N ASP A 39 -9.64 13.28 -4.07
CA ASP A 39 -8.39 12.98 -4.74
C ASP A 39 -7.42 12.28 -3.78
N PHE A 40 -6.64 11.34 -4.29
CA PHE A 40 -5.62 10.65 -3.52
C PHE A 40 -4.43 10.25 -4.41
N ASP A 41 -3.35 9.84 -3.77
CA ASP A 41 -2.32 9.01 -4.38
C ASP A 41 -2.38 7.60 -3.76
N VAL A 42 -2.04 6.57 -4.54
CA VAL A 42 -2.04 5.18 -4.08
C VAL A 42 -0.72 4.50 -4.44
N ALA A 43 -0.21 3.70 -3.52
CA ALA A 43 0.87 2.77 -3.76
C ALA A 43 0.41 1.36 -3.38
N TYR A 44 0.82 0.38 -4.16
CA TYR A 44 0.48 -1.02 -3.97
C TYR A 44 1.69 -1.80 -3.52
N THR A 45 1.50 -2.66 -2.52
CA THR A 45 2.53 -3.55 -2.00
C THR A 45 1.87 -4.62 -1.15
N ASP A 46 2.34 -5.84 -1.23
CA ASP A 46 1.88 -6.92 -0.35
C ASP A 46 2.44 -6.69 1.07
N LEU A 47 1.58 -6.30 2.03
CA LEU A 47 1.98 -5.98 3.41
C LEU A 47 1.86 -7.20 4.33
N ASN A 48 1.00 -8.15 4.02
CA ASN A 48 0.76 -9.32 4.87
C ASN A 48 1.41 -10.62 4.32
N SER A 49 2.00 -10.57 3.13
CA SER A 49 2.57 -11.69 2.36
C SER A 49 1.58 -12.80 2.00
N ASP A 50 0.33 -12.44 1.69
CA ASP A 50 -0.66 -13.38 1.14
C ASP A 50 -0.59 -13.50 -0.39
N GLY A 51 0.28 -12.73 -1.04
CA GLY A 51 0.47 -12.73 -2.49
C GLY A 51 -0.44 -11.75 -3.24
N LEU A 52 -1.30 -11.01 -2.53
CA LEU A 52 -2.12 -9.94 -3.08
C LEU A 52 -1.54 -8.58 -2.66
N GLU A 53 -1.47 -7.63 -3.59
CA GLU A 53 -0.98 -6.31 -3.23
C GLU A 53 -2.05 -5.49 -2.52
N ASP A 54 -1.74 -5.11 -1.28
CA ASP A 54 -2.50 -4.18 -0.46
C ASP A 54 -2.32 -2.74 -0.94
N ALA A 55 -3.23 -1.84 -0.57
CA ALA A 55 -3.19 -0.44 -0.98
C ALA A 55 -2.88 0.48 0.20
N VAL A 56 -1.85 1.31 0.03
CA VAL A 56 -1.57 2.47 0.90
C VAL A 56 -2.00 3.73 0.15
N VAL A 57 -2.98 4.44 0.71
CA VAL A 57 -3.62 5.59 0.08
C VAL A 57 -3.30 6.85 0.87
N MET A 58 -2.81 7.89 0.19
CA MET A 58 -2.59 9.23 0.74
C MET A 58 -3.66 10.18 0.21
N LEU A 59 -4.58 10.59 1.08
CA LEU A 59 -5.65 11.51 0.73
C LEU A 59 -5.10 12.92 0.48
N LYS A 60 -5.70 13.64 -0.46
CA LYS A 60 -5.33 15.01 -0.85
C LYS A 60 -6.42 16.01 -0.53
N GLY A 61 -6.04 17.28 -0.39
CA GLY A 61 -6.97 18.38 -0.23
C GLY A 61 -7.18 18.78 1.23
N MET A 62 -7.74 19.98 1.42
CA MET A 62 -7.80 20.65 2.72
C MET A 62 -8.63 19.92 3.79
N ASN A 63 -9.58 19.08 3.37
CA ASN A 63 -10.38 18.28 4.29
C ASN A 63 -9.60 17.10 4.88
N TRP A 64 -8.49 16.71 4.26
CA TRP A 64 -7.70 15.52 4.62
C TRP A 64 -6.27 15.85 5.02
N CYS A 65 -5.80 17.04 4.64
CA CYS A 65 -4.46 17.54 4.90
C CYS A 65 -4.53 18.82 5.74
N GLY A 66 -3.74 18.83 6.80
CA GLY A 66 -3.51 20.00 7.65
C GLY A 66 -2.03 20.31 7.79
N SER A 67 -1.71 21.21 8.72
CA SER A 67 -0.32 21.64 8.95
C SER A 67 0.61 20.53 9.46
N GLY A 68 0.06 19.45 10.03
CA GLY A 68 0.81 18.30 10.56
C GLY A 68 1.04 17.17 9.56
N GLY A 69 0.30 17.14 8.46
CA GLY A 69 0.31 16.04 7.49
C GLY A 69 -1.05 15.78 6.88
N CYS A 70 -1.13 14.73 6.09
CA CYS A 70 -2.34 14.25 5.44
C CYS A 70 -2.84 12.95 6.07
N SER A 71 -4.09 12.62 5.77
CA SER A 71 -4.67 11.33 6.11
C SER A 71 -4.18 10.23 5.18
N MET A 72 -3.74 9.13 5.78
CA MET A 72 -3.37 7.87 5.11
C MET A 72 -4.39 6.79 5.45
N LEU A 73 -4.77 6.00 4.46
CA LEU A 73 -5.54 4.78 4.62
C LEU A 73 -4.70 3.58 4.21
N VAL A 74 -4.89 2.45 4.87
CA VAL A 74 -4.33 1.16 4.47
C VAL A 74 -5.48 0.19 4.25
N PHE A 75 -5.51 -0.44 3.08
CA PHE A 75 -6.50 -1.42 2.70
C PHE A 75 -5.85 -2.77 2.44
N GLN A 76 -6.47 -3.84 2.96
CA GLN A 76 -6.15 -5.20 2.60
C GLN A 76 -6.81 -5.57 1.27
N ASN A 77 -6.07 -6.18 0.36
CA ASN A 77 -6.67 -6.84 -0.79
C ASN A 77 -7.13 -8.25 -0.41
N THR A 78 -8.45 -8.51 -0.45
CA THR A 78 -9.01 -9.84 -0.16
C THR A 78 -9.17 -10.71 -1.41
N GLY A 79 -8.76 -10.20 -2.57
CA GLY A 79 -8.98 -10.77 -3.90
C GLY A 79 -10.35 -10.44 -4.50
N ALA A 80 -11.35 -10.17 -3.65
CA ALA A 80 -12.68 -9.73 -4.06
C ALA A 80 -12.89 -8.22 -3.86
N ASP A 81 -12.34 -7.67 -2.78
CA ASP A 81 -12.45 -6.26 -2.42
C ASP A 81 -11.19 -5.71 -1.74
N PHE A 82 -11.20 -4.40 -1.51
CA PHE A 82 -10.27 -3.73 -0.61
C PHE A 82 -10.96 -3.44 0.71
N THR A 83 -10.56 -4.14 1.77
CA THR A 83 -11.08 -3.95 3.13
C THR A 83 -10.22 -2.93 3.87
N LEU A 84 -10.82 -1.89 4.47
CA LEU A 84 -10.08 -0.89 5.24
C LEU A 84 -9.50 -1.53 6.51
N ILE A 85 -8.18 -1.45 6.68
CA ILE A 85 -7.45 -1.96 7.84
C ILE A 85 -7.03 -0.83 8.77
N SER A 86 -6.63 0.32 8.24
CA SER A 86 -6.13 1.40 9.08
C SER A 86 -6.39 2.79 8.50
N LYS A 87 -6.49 3.77 9.39
CA LYS A 87 -6.57 5.20 9.08
C LYS A 87 -5.69 5.99 10.05
N SER A 88 -4.81 6.81 9.49
CA SER A 88 -3.90 7.70 10.23
C SER A 88 -4.01 9.12 9.69
N THR A 89 -3.85 10.18 10.50
CA THR A 89 -4.14 11.58 10.06
C THR A 89 -2.93 12.51 9.94
N VAL A 90 -1.81 12.18 10.61
CA VAL A 90 -0.60 13.03 10.69
C VAL A 90 0.53 12.39 9.90
N THR A 91 0.25 12.01 8.65
CA THR A 91 1.20 11.28 7.80
C THR A 91 1.79 12.17 6.72
N GLY A 92 3.01 11.88 6.30
CA GLY A 92 3.71 12.55 5.23
C GLY A 92 4.69 11.62 4.53
N ARG A 93 5.31 12.13 3.48
CA ARG A 93 6.30 11.39 2.68
C ARG A 93 7.73 11.63 3.21
N PRO A 94 8.65 10.66 3.05
CA PRO A 94 8.45 9.36 2.41
C PRO A 94 7.63 8.37 3.25
N ILE A 95 7.07 7.36 2.59
CA ILE A 95 6.47 6.19 3.24
C ILE A 95 7.20 4.95 2.73
N SER A 96 7.65 4.11 3.66
CA SER A 96 8.40 2.89 3.35
C SER A 96 7.86 1.67 4.12
N VAL A 97 8.01 0.50 3.52
CA VAL A 97 7.64 -0.79 4.11
C VAL A 97 8.88 -1.45 4.70
N THR A 98 8.83 -1.80 5.98
CA THR A 98 9.95 -2.48 6.64
C THR A 98 10.01 -3.96 6.25
N LYS A 99 11.15 -4.61 6.47
CA LYS A 99 11.25 -6.08 6.37
C LYS A 99 10.65 -6.79 7.58
N THR A 100 10.56 -6.09 8.71
CA THR A 100 9.98 -6.61 9.95
C THR A 100 8.47 -6.73 9.82
N LYS A 101 7.91 -7.77 10.44
CA LYS A 101 6.48 -7.96 10.55
C LYS A 101 6.05 -8.06 12.00
N ASN A 102 4.93 -7.42 12.30
CA ASN A 102 4.21 -7.58 13.56
C ASN A 102 2.79 -8.03 13.27
N ASN A 103 2.35 -9.07 13.99
CA ASN A 103 1.00 -9.65 13.82
C ASN A 103 0.66 -10.00 12.36
N GLY A 104 1.64 -10.49 11.59
CA GLY A 104 1.49 -10.90 10.19
C GLY A 104 1.69 -9.80 9.15
N TRP A 105 1.74 -8.54 9.56
CA TRP A 105 1.85 -7.38 8.66
C TRP A 105 3.21 -6.71 8.75
N ASN A 106 3.74 -6.24 7.63
CA ASN A 106 4.94 -5.42 7.59
C ASN A 106 4.69 -4.09 8.31
N ASP A 107 5.64 -3.64 9.13
CA ASP A 107 5.55 -2.31 9.73
C ASP A 107 5.81 -1.24 8.67
N LEU A 108 5.27 -0.04 8.90
CA LEU A 108 5.48 1.10 8.02
C LEU A 108 6.41 2.13 8.67
N ILE A 109 7.24 2.77 7.85
CA ILE A 109 7.95 3.98 8.21
C ILE A 109 7.23 5.14 7.52
N VAL A 110 6.80 6.11 8.31
CA VAL A 110 6.07 7.28 7.83
C VAL A 110 6.76 8.54 8.31
N TRP A 111 6.84 9.56 7.47
CA TRP A 111 7.28 10.87 7.94
C TRP A 111 6.15 11.58 8.68
N SER A 112 6.44 12.13 9.86
CA SER A 112 5.53 12.96 10.64
C SER A 112 6.19 14.30 10.95
N LYS A 113 5.45 15.40 10.76
CA LYS A 113 5.98 16.73 11.06
C LYS A 113 6.38 16.85 12.52
N GLY A 114 7.54 17.44 12.77
CA GLY A 114 8.10 17.63 14.12
C GLY A 114 8.74 16.38 14.72
N LYS A 115 8.62 15.22 14.07
CA LYS A 115 9.25 13.96 14.49
C LYS A 115 10.24 13.40 13.47
N GLY A 116 10.01 13.63 12.18
CA GLY A 116 10.76 12.98 11.10
C GLY A 116 10.18 11.61 10.80
N ASN A 117 11.02 10.65 10.44
CA ASN A 117 10.59 9.28 10.18
C ASN A 117 10.27 8.56 11.50
N VAL A 118 9.07 8.00 11.58
CA VAL A 118 8.61 7.23 12.73
C VAL A 118 8.16 5.84 12.32
N LEU A 119 8.27 4.90 13.24
CA LEU A 119 7.84 3.51 13.04
C LEU A 119 6.36 3.35 13.40
N MET A 120 5.61 2.74 12.49
CA MET A 120 4.19 2.42 12.63
C MET A 120 4.06 0.90 12.72
N ILE A 121 4.04 0.38 13.96
CA ILE A 121 3.94 -1.06 14.22
C ILE A 121 2.48 -1.50 14.09
N PHE A 122 2.24 -2.58 13.35
CA PHE A 122 0.89 -3.14 13.25
C PHE A 122 0.49 -3.88 14.54
N ASP A 123 -0.59 -3.46 15.19
CA ASP A 123 -1.01 -3.97 16.51
C ASP A 123 -1.82 -5.28 16.46
N GLY A 124 -2.05 -5.82 15.26
CA GLY A 124 -2.92 -6.97 15.01
C GLY A 124 -4.30 -6.59 14.50
N LYS A 125 -4.63 -5.30 14.52
CA LYS A 125 -5.87 -4.76 13.97
C LYS A 125 -5.62 -3.55 13.07
N ASN A 126 -4.75 -2.62 13.47
CA ASN A 126 -4.50 -1.37 12.78
C ASN A 126 -3.04 -0.90 12.94
N TYR A 127 -2.63 0.05 12.11
CA TYR A 127 -1.46 0.88 12.39
C TYR A 127 -1.84 2.04 13.32
N PRO A 128 -0.89 2.70 14.01
CA PRO A 128 -1.20 3.84 14.86
C PRO A 128 -2.00 4.92 14.14
N SER A 129 -3.03 5.47 14.79
CA SER A 129 -3.87 6.52 14.18
C SER A 129 -3.16 7.88 14.11
N ASN A 130 -2.14 8.08 14.95
CA ASN A 130 -1.36 9.32 15.01
C ASN A 130 0.16 9.04 15.03
N PRO A 131 0.84 9.14 13.88
CA PRO A 131 2.29 8.97 13.77
C PRO A 131 3.11 9.94 14.64
N SER A 132 2.60 11.14 14.95
CA SER A 132 3.37 12.12 15.73
C SER A 132 3.63 11.72 17.18
N LEU A 133 2.99 10.63 17.65
CA LEU A 133 3.17 10.04 18.96
C LEU A 133 4.09 8.81 18.95
N GLN A 134 4.55 8.39 17.76
CA GLN A 134 5.37 7.20 17.62
C GLN A 134 6.86 7.51 17.77
N GLU A 135 7.62 6.46 18.04
CA GLU A 135 9.07 6.53 18.19
C GLU A 135 9.75 6.78 16.83
N GLY A 136 10.84 7.54 16.89
CA GLY A 136 11.73 7.73 15.75
C GLY A 136 12.45 6.42 15.39
N ILE A 137 12.89 6.33 14.14
CA ILE A 137 13.60 5.15 13.63
C ILE A 137 15.02 5.51 13.16
N SER A 138 15.94 4.54 13.27
CA SER A 138 17.33 4.72 12.87
C SER A 138 17.47 4.87 11.35
N GLU A 139 18.48 5.62 10.89
CA GLU A 139 18.80 5.74 9.46
C GLU A 139 19.12 4.39 8.82
N GLU A 140 19.76 3.49 9.57
CA GLU A 140 20.07 2.14 9.11
C GLU A 140 18.80 1.35 8.76
N ASP A 141 17.77 1.42 9.60
CA ASP A 141 16.52 0.72 9.37
C ASP A 141 15.72 1.35 8.23
N ILE A 142 15.79 2.68 8.08
CA ILE A 142 15.20 3.39 6.93
C ILE A 142 15.83 2.88 5.62
N LEU A 143 17.15 2.71 5.57
CA LEU A 143 17.86 2.25 4.37
C LEU A 143 17.54 0.81 3.98
N LYS A 144 17.08 -0.01 4.93
CA LYS A 144 16.65 -1.39 4.67
C LYS A 144 15.20 -1.50 4.19
N ALA A 145 14.41 -0.45 4.34
CA ALA A 145 13.00 -0.42 4.00
C ALA A 145 12.77 -0.14 2.50
N LYS A 146 11.66 -0.68 1.96
CA LYS A 146 11.22 -0.44 0.58
C LYS A 146 10.35 0.82 0.55
N THR A 147 10.85 1.92 -0.02
CA THR A 147 10.04 3.13 -0.20
C THR A 147 8.94 2.93 -1.23
N ILE A 148 7.70 3.21 -0.85
CA ILE A 148 6.49 3.11 -1.69
C ILE A 148 5.93 4.49 -2.06
N PHE A 149 6.21 5.51 -1.24
CA PHE A 149 5.99 6.92 -1.59
C PHE A 149 7.28 7.70 -1.36
N LYS A 150 7.76 8.37 -2.41
CA LYS A 150 8.94 9.24 -2.36
C LYS A 150 8.56 10.65 -1.90
#